data_AF-A0A9E0G5F0-F1
#
_entry.id   AF-A0A9E0G5F0-F1
#
_cell.length_a   1.000
_cell.length_b   1.000
_cell.length_c   1.000
_cell.angle_alpha   90.00
_cell.angle_beta   90.00
_cell.angle_gamma   90.00
#
_symmetry.space_group_name_H-M   'P 1'
#
loop_
_entity.id
_entity.type
_entity.pdbx_description
1 polymer ?
#
loop_
_entity_poly.entity_id
_entity_poly.type
_entity_poly.pdbx_seq_one_letter_code
_entity_poly.pdbx_strand_id
1 'polypeptide(L)' 'MALVISKHIELTTGDSIKKFVTECKKITDARILNQITGKEVTMRVKLSPKAKNYEKLFLPH' A
#
# COMPACT_ATOMS: atom_id res chain seq x y z
N MET A 1 0.46 6.62 20.47
CA MET A 1 1.32 5.98 19.44
C MET A 1 0.86 6.24 18.02
N ALA A 2 -0.43 6.01 17.68
CA ALA A 2 -0.95 6.26 16.33
C ALA A 2 -0.67 7.67 15.78
N LEU A 3 -0.85 8.72 16.59
CA LEU A 3 -0.62 10.11 16.17
C LEU A 3 0.83 10.41 15.78
N VAL A 4 1.79 9.83 16.49
CA VAL A 4 3.23 10.02 16.22
C VAL A 4 3.58 9.37 14.88
N ILE A 5 3.08 8.16 14.63
CA ILE A 5 3.28 7.43 13.38
C ILE A 5 2.60 8.16 12.22
N SER A 6 1.35 8.59 12.38
CA SER A 6 0.65 9.39 11.37
C SER A 6 1.43 10.64 11.02
N LYS A 7 1.95 11.36 12.03
CA LYS A 7 2.72 12.58 11.80
C LYS A 7 4.05 12.29 11.10
N HIS A 8 4.74 11.20 11.44
CA HIS A 8 5.95 10.77 10.76
C HIS A 8 5.69 10.46 9.29
N ILE A 9 4.62 9.72 8.98
CA ILE A 9 4.22 9.42 7.60
C ILE A 9 3.95 10.70 6.81
N GLU A 10 3.21 11.63 7.39
CA GLU A 10 2.89 12.91 6.74
C GLU A 10 4.14 13.76 6.47
N LEU A 11 5.08 13.82 7.42
CA LEU A 11 6.33 14.57 7.26
C LEU A 11 7.27 13.94 6.23
N THR A 12 7.41 12.61 6.23
CA THR A 12 8.30 11.89 5.31
C THR A 12 7.77 11.87 3.88
N THR A 13 6.45 11.77 3.71
CA THR A 13 5.82 11.62 2.39
C THR A 13 5.28 12.92 1.81
N GLY A 14 5.05 13.95 2.63
CA GLY A 14 4.42 15.21 2.23
C GLY A 14 2.92 15.10 1.91
N ASP A 15 2.33 13.91 2.07
CA ASP A 15 0.90 13.64 1.85
C ASP A 15 0.18 13.46 3.18
N SER A 16 -1.08 13.89 3.26
CA SER A 16 -1.91 13.63 4.45
C SER A 16 -2.13 12.14 4.66
N ILE A 17 -2.32 11.73 5.93
CA ILE A 17 -2.54 10.32 6.27
C ILE A 17 -3.76 9.73 5.53
N LYS A 18 -4.80 10.54 5.30
CA LYS A 18 -5.99 10.15 4.54
C LYS A 18 -5.64 9.80 3.09
N LYS A 19 -4.81 10.61 2.44
CA LYS A 19 -4.38 10.40 1.06
C LYS A 19 -3.47 9.19 0.96
N PHE A 20 -2.52 9.05 1.89
CA PHE A 20 -1.65 7.87 2.01
C PHE A 20 -2.47 6.57 2.11
N VAL A 21 -3.44 6.50 3.02
CA VAL A 21 -4.31 5.32 3.19
C VAL A 21 -5.13 5.05 1.93
N THR A 22 -5.60 6.09 1.24
CA THR A 22 -6.38 5.94 0.01
C THR A 22 -5.54 5.33 -1.11
N GLU A 23 -4.29 5.77 -1.27
CA GLU A 23 -3.36 5.17 -2.23
C GLU A 23 -2.99 3.74 -1.84
N CYS A 24 -2.76 3.45 -0.56
CA CYS A 24 -2.46 2.10 -0.09
C CYS A 24 -3.60 1.11 -0.37
N LYS A 25 -4.85 1.53 -0.21
CA LYS A 25 -6.03 0.68 -0.52
C LYS A 25 -6.13 0.28 -2.00
N LYS A 26 -5.54 1.06 -2.92
CA LYS A 26 -5.54 0.72 -4.35
C LYS A 26 -4.60 -0.45 -4.67
N ILE A 27 -3.63 -0.74 -3.80
CA ILE A 27 -2.64 -1.82 -3.93
C ILE A 27 -3.20 -3.09 -3.27
N THR A 28 -4.46 -3.40 -3.56
CA THR A 28 -5.08 -4.63 -3.04
C THR A 28 -4.92 -5.72 -4.08
N ASP A 29 -4.22 -6.80 -3.72
CA ASP A 29 -4.08 -7.96 -4.58
C ASP A 29 -5.42 -8.66 -4.79
N ALA A 30 -5.71 -9.04 -6.02
CA ALA A 30 -6.91 -9.81 -6.33
C ALA A 30 -6.63 -11.29 -6.07
N ARG A 31 -7.52 -11.95 -5.33
CA ARG A 31 -7.51 -13.40 -5.13
C ARG A 31 -8.67 -13.99 -5.92
N ILE A 32 -8.36 -14.80 -6.92
CA ILE A 32 -9.34 -15.43 -7.80
C ILE A 32 -9.34 -16.93 -7.50
N LEU A 33 -10.47 -17.44 -7.03
CA LEU A 33 -10.67 -18.88 -6.88
C LEU A 33 -11.12 -19.46 -8.22
N ASN A 34 -10.33 -20.35 -8.80
CA ASN A 34 -10.78 -21.14 -9.93
C ASN A 34 -11.74 -22.23 -9.44
N GLN A 35 -13.03 -22.04 -9.71
CA GLN A 35 -14.09 -22.96 -9.25
C GLN A 35 -14.04 -24.34 -9.92
N ILE A 36 -13.33 -24.49 -11.04
CA ILE A 36 -13.20 -25.76 -11.77
C ILE A 36 -12.06 -26.61 -11.19
N THR A 37 -10.93 -25.98 -10.87
CA THR A 37 -9.73 -26.69 -10.38
C THR A 37 -9.53 -26.60 -8.87
N GLY A 38 -10.33 -25.77 -8.17
CA GLY A 38 -10.19 -25.48 -6.74
C GLY A 38 -8.93 -24.68 -6.38
N LYS A 39 -8.15 -24.23 -7.38
CA LYS A 39 -6.89 -23.52 -7.16
C LYS A 39 -7.12 -22.02 -7.03
N GLU A 40 -6.36 -21.41 -6.14
CA GLU A 40 -6.36 -19.98 -5.96
C GLU A 40 -5.25 -19.33 -6.77
N VAL A 41 -5.60 -18.29 -7.53
CA VAL A 41 -4.67 -17.47 -8.29
C VAL A 41 -4.62 -16.10 -7.65
N THR A 42 -3.44 -15.70 -7.19
CA THR A 42 -3.20 -14.34 -6.68
C THR A 42 -2.69 -13.46 -7.82
N MET A 43 -3.42 -12.40 -8.14
CA MET A 43 -3.05 -11.42 -9.15
C MET A 43 -2.56 -10.16 -8.45
N ARG A 44 -1.24 -9.93 -8.50
CA ARG A 44 -0.60 -8.80 -7.83
C ARG A 44 -0.80 -7.51 -8.60
N VAL A 45 -1.21 -6.44 -7.91
CA VAL A 45 -1.38 -5.11 -8.52
C VAL A 45 -0.03 -4.41 -8.60
N LYS A 46 0.26 -3.77 -9.74
CA LYS A 46 1.45 -2.92 -9.88
C LYS A 46 1.30 -1.65 -9.04
N LEU A 47 2.36 -1.30 -8.32
CA LEU A 47 2.41 -0.07 -7.52
C LEU A 47 2.26 1.17 -8.42
N SER A 48 1.44 2.12 -7.99
CA SER A 48 1.38 3.44 -8.63
C SER A 48 2.71 4.19 -8.42
N PRO A 49 3.07 5.15 -9.30
CA PRO A 49 4.27 5.97 -9.11
C PRO A 49 4.30 6.69 -7.75
N LYS A 50 3.12 7.06 -7.22
CA LYS A 50 2.99 7.63 -5.87
C LYS A 50 3.22 6.61 -4.77
N ALA A 51 2.64 5.42 -4.89
CA ALA A 51 2.85 4.34 -3.92
C ALA A 51 4.33 3.96 -3.81
N LYS A 52 5.05 3.98 -4.94
CA LYS A 52 6.50 3.73 -4.97
C LYS A 52 7.29 4.77 -4.15
N ASN A 53 6.88 6.03 -4.15
CA ASN A 53 7.54 7.06 -3.33
C ASN A 53 7.39 6.81 -1.82
N TYR A 54 6.39 6.03 -1.39
CA TYR A 54 6.21 5.67 0.00
C TYR A 54 7.19 4.58 0.49
N GLU A 55 7.92 3.91 -0.41
CA GLU A 55 8.98 2.96 -0.02
C GLU A 55 10.07 3.62 0.85
N LYS A 56 10.23 4.95 0.73
CA LYS A 56 11.15 5.76 1.55
C LYS A 56 10.87 5.68 3.05
N LEU A 57 9.66 5.28 3.46
CA LEU A 57 9.31 5.06 4.87
C LEU A 57 10.03 3.85 5.49
N PHE A 58 10.50 2.91 4.68
CA PHE A 58 11.04 1.62 5.14
C PHE A 58 12.53 1.46 4.83
N LEU A 59 13.15 2.44 4.17
CA LEU A 59 14.59 2.41 3.94
C LEU A 59 15.30 2.66 5.28
N PRO A 60 16.26 1.81 5.69
CA PRO A 60 17.17 2.16 6.77
C PRO A 60 17.95 3.41 6.36
N HIS A 61 18.06 4.35 7.30
CA HIS A 61 18.64 5.68 7.14
C HIS A 61 19.98 5.68 6.40
#